data_AF-A0A8J9T077-F1
#
_entry.id   AF-A0A8J9T077-F1
#
_cell.length_a   1.000
_cell.length_b   1.000
_cell.length_c   1.000
_cell.angle_alpha   90.00
_cell.angle_beta   90.00
_cell.angle_gamma   90.00
#
_symmetry.space_group_name_H-M   'P 1'
#
loop_
_entity.id
_entity.type
_entity.pdbx_description
1 polymer ?
#
loop_
_entity_poly.entity_id
_entity_poly.type
_entity_poly.pdbx_seq_one_letter_code
_entity_poly.pdbx_strand_id
1 'polypeptide(L)' 'MKLVKFLQKLNREQVTIELKNGTVVQGTVVGVDSTMNCHLKKAKVTV' A
#
# COMPACT_ATOMS: atom_id res chain seq x y z
N MET A 1 -12.70 -1.09 16.09
CA MET A 1 -12.21 -0.61 14.77
C MET A 1 -11.05 -1.49 14.33
N LYS A 2 -11.02 -2.01 13.09
CA LYS A 2 -9.89 -2.81 12.57
C LYS A 2 -9.04 -1.96 11.64
N LEU A 3 -7.71 -1.97 11.79
CA LEU A 3 -6.79 -1.16 10.97
C LEU A 3 -6.94 -1.43 9.46
N VAL A 4 -7.18 -2.69 9.08
CA VAL A 4 -7.44 -3.07 7.68
C VAL A 4 -8.60 -2.29 7.05
N LYS A 5 -9.62 -1.92 7.83
CA LYS A 5 -10.76 -1.11 7.34
C LYS A 5 -10.37 0.33 7.06
N PHE A 6 -9.33 0.85 7.71
CA PHE A 6 -8.76 2.14 7.38
C PHE A 6 -7.95 2.03 6.08
N LEU A 7 -7.08 1.02 5.95
CA LEU A 7 -6.27 0.80 4.75
C LEU A 7 -7.13 0.59 3.49
N GLN A 8 -8.25 -0.13 3.61
CA GLN A 8 -9.24 -0.29 2.54
C GLN A 8 -9.81 1.03 2.02
N LYS A 9 -9.79 2.11 2.80
CA LYS A 9 -10.26 3.44 2.39
C LYS A 9 -9.22 4.25 1.62
N LEU A 10 -7.96 3.82 1.57
CA LEU A 10 -6.88 4.52 0.87
C LEU A 10 -6.95 4.38 -0.66
N ASN A 11 -8.06 3.90 -1.21
CA ASN A 11 -8.21 3.74 -2.66
C ASN A 11 -8.00 5.08 -3.38
N ARG A 12 -7.13 5.08 -4.41
CA ARG A 12 -6.66 6.24 -5.17
C ARG A 12 -5.69 7.17 -4.44
N GLU A 13 -5.33 6.89 -3.19
CA GLU A 13 -4.31 7.64 -2.48
C GLU A 13 -2.90 7.24 -2.93
N GLN A 14 -1.99 8.22 -2.93
CA GLN A 14 -0.57 7.97 -3.12
C GLN A 14 0.07 7.62 -1.78
N VAL A 15 0.74 6.47 -1.71
CA VAL A 15 1.35 5.94 -0.50
C VAL A 15 2.82 5.63 -0.71
N THR A 16 3.56 5.70 0.39
CA THR A 16 4.92 5.17 0.50
C THR A 16 4.87 4.00 1.48
N ILE A 17 5.30 2.82 1.04
CA ILE A 17 5.33 1.60 1.84
C ILE A 17 6.78 1.18 2.02
N GLU A 18 7.22 1.06 3.26
CA GLU A 18 8.51 0.48 3.60
C GLU A 18 8.33 -1.01 3.93
N LEU A 19 9.03 -1.87 3.19
CA LEU A 19 9.01 -3.31 3.39
C LEU A 19 10.02 -3.70 4.48
N LYS A 20 9.83 -4.86 5.10
CA LYS A 20 10.70 -5.36 6.19
C LYS A 20 12.18 -5.53 5.79
N ASN A 21 12.46 -5.63 4.50
CA ASN A 21 13.80 -5.73 3.95
C ASN A 21 14.42 -4.35 3.63
N GLY A 22 13.79 -3.25 4.03
CA GLY A 22 14.25 -1.88 3.77
C GLY A 22 13.87 -1.32 2.39
N THR A 23 13.33 -2.15 1.49
CA THR A 23 12.86 -1.69 0.19
C THR A 23 11.67 -0.75 0.34
N VAL A 24 11.72 0.41 -0.32
CA VAL A 24 10.67 1.42 -0.32
C VAL A 24 9.88 1.35 -1.64
N VAL A 25 8.55 1.25 -1.53
CA VAL A 25 7.63 1.25 -2.67
C VAL A 25 6.72 2.47 -2.62
N GLN A 26 6.78 3.31 -3.64
CA GLN A 26 5.89 4.46 -3.81
C GLN A 26 4.88 4.17 -4.92
N GLY A 27 3.59 4.39 -4.69
CA GLY A 27 2.59 4.13 -5.72
C GLY A 27 1.18 4.58 -5.33
N THR A 28 0.23 4.44 -6.25
CA THR A 28 -1.18 4.73 -5.98
C THR A 28 -1.93 3.46 -5.64
N VAL A 29 -2.67 3.44 -4.53
CA VAL A 29 -3.46 2.29 -4.12
C VAL A 29 -4.65 2.07 -5.05
N VAL A 30 -4.82 0.83 -5.50
CA VAL A 30 -5.99 0.35 -6.26
C VAL A 30 -6.94 -0.42 -5.33
N GLY A 31 -6.38 -1.13 -4.34
CA GLY A 31 -7.15 -1.87 -3.34
C GLY A 31 -6.27 -2.49 -2.26
N VAL A 32 -6.89 -2.85 -1.14
CA VAL A 32 -6.26 -3.58 -0.03
C VAL A 32 -7.20 -4.71 0.39
N ASP A 33 -6.68 -5.94 0.45
CA ASP A 33 -7.48 -7.10 0.85
C ASP A 33 -7.58 -7.27 2.38
N SER A 34 -8.32 -8.28 2.84
CA SER A 34 -8.49 -8.57 4.27
C SER A 34 -7.21 -8.99 4.99
N THR A 35 -6.19 -9.43 4.25
CA THR A 35 -4.88 -9.85 4.76
C THR A 35 -3.82 -8.74 4.66
N MET A 36 -4.23 -7.52 4.31
CA MET A 36 -3.38 -6.33 4.14
C MET A 36 -2.42 -6.37 2.92
N ASN A 37 -2.70 -7.21 1.91
CA ASN A 37 -1.97 -7.09 0.65
C ASN A 37 -2.43 -5.80 -0.06
N CYS A 38 -1.45 -4.97 -0.46
CA CYS A 38 -1.71 -3.71 -1.14
C CYS A 38 -1.46 -3.84 -2.65
N HIS A 39 -2.49 -3.55 -3.45
CA HIS A 39 -2.37 -3.52 -4.90
C HIS A 39 -2.11 -2.08 -5.36
N LEU A 40 -0.98 -1.86 -6.04
CA LEU A 40 -0.55 -0.52 -6.46
C LEU A 40 -0.52 -0.39 -7.98
N LYS A 41 -0.81 0.81 -8.49
CA LYS A 41 -0.52 1.23 -9.87
C LYS A 41 0.56 2.31 -9.88
N LYS A 42 1.29 2.41 -11.00
CA LYS A 42 2.41 3.35 -11.17
C LYS A 42 3.42 3.24 -10.01
N ALA A 43 3.76 2.00 -9.62
CA ALA A 43 4.65 1.73 -8.52
C ALA A 43 6.12 1.98 -8.90
N LYS A 44 6.86 2.67 -8.04
CA LYS A 44 8.31 2.86 -8.10
C LYS A 44 8.93 2.16 -6.89
N VAL A 45 9.95 1.33 -7.15
CA VAL A 45 10.68 0.57 -6.13
C VAL A 45 12.07 1.17 -5.95
N THR A 46 12.48 1.37 -4.70
CA THR A 46 13.81 1.80 -4.30
C THR A 46 14.35 0.79 -3.29
N VAL A 47 15.59 0.30 -3.49
CA VAL A 47 16.25 -0.69 -2.62
C VAL A 47 17.24 0.01 -1.71
#